data_AF-A0AAT9T2R2-F1
#
_entry.id   AF-A0AAT9T2R2-F1
#
_cell.length_a   1.000
_cell.length_b   1.000
_cell.length_c   1.000
_cell.angle_alpha   90.00
_cell.angle_beta   90.00
_cell.angle_gamma   90.00
#
_symmetry.space_group_name_H-M   'P 1'
#
loop_
_entity.id
_entity.type
_entity.pdbx_description
1 polymer ?
#
loop_
_entity_poly.entity_id
_entity_poly.type
_entity_poly.pdbx_seq_one_letter_code
_entity_poly.pdbx_strand_id
1 'polypeptide(L)'
;MVNPGNRILDDIARLATDAAGAAQGVRREVETVVKTQIERLLRDLDVVTREEFEAVREMALIAREENDKLAARLAAIEERLGKS
;
A
#
# COMPACT_ATOMS: atom_id res chain seq x y z
N MET A 1 34.15 -30.33 41.13
CA MET A 1 34.57 -31.18 39.98
C MET A 1 33.80 -30.70 38.75
N VAL A 2 34.49 -30.16 37.74
CA VAL A 2 33.86 -29.74 36.48
C VAL A 2 33.83 -30.96 35.56
N ASN A 3 32.63 -31.37 35.14
CA ASN A 3 32.41 -32.57 34.34
C ASN A 3 32.65 -32.26 32.84
N PRO A 4 33.60 -32.91 32.15
CA PRO A 4 33.97 -32.59 30.77
C PRO A 4 32.83 -32.75 29.75
N GLY A 5 31.86 -33.64 30.01
CA GLY A 5 30.68 -33.82 29.17
C GLY A 5 29.75 -32.60 29.13
N ASN A 6 29.77 -31.74 30.15
CA ASN A 6 28.95 -30.53 30.20
C ASN A 6 29.49 -29.40 29.32
N ARG A 7 30.80 -29.36 29.03
CA ARG A 7 31.43 -28.23 28.33
C ARG A 7 31.10 -28.20 26.84
N ILE A 8 31.12 -29.35 26.18
CA ILE A 8 30.79 -29.46 24.74
C ILE A 8 29.32 -29.12 24.50
N LEU A 9 28.43 -29.58 25.41
CA LEU A 9 27.00 -29.24 25.33
C LEU A 9 26.74 -27.75 25.60
N ASP A 10 27.47 -27.14 26.52
CA ASP A 10 27.37 -25.70 26.83
C ASP A 10 27.90 -24.83 25.68
N ASP A 11 28.99 -25.23 25.03
CA ASP A 11 29.53 -24.55 23.85
C ASP A 11 28.56 -24.63 22.66
N ILE A 12 27.90 -25.78 22.45
CA ILE A 12 26.85 -25.94 21.42
C ILE A 12 25.61 -25.10 21.76
N ALA A 13 25.19 -25.07 23.02
CA ALA A 13 24.05 -24.26 23.45
C ALA A 13 24.32 -22.78 23.21
N ARG A 14 25.53 -22.31 23.53
CA ARG A 14 25.95 -20.93 23.27
C ARG A 14 25.99 -20.60 21.78
N LEU A 15 26.57 -21.48 20.95
CA LEU A 15 26.54 -21.36 19.49
C LEU A 15 25.12 -21.31 18.93
N ALA A 16 24.21 -22.14 19.45
CA ALA A 16 22.81 -22.15 19.05
C ALA A 16 22.09 -20.86 19.44
N THR A 17 22.35 -20.31 20.63
CA THR A 17 21.82 -19.01 21.07
C THR A 17 22.36 -17.86 20.22
N ASP A 18 23.65 -17.84 19.93
CA ASP A 18 24.29 -16.82 19.09
C ASP A 18 23.77 -16.88 17.64
N ALA A 19 23.64 -18.09 17.08
CA ALA A 19 23.08 -18.31 15.76
C ALA A 19 21.59 -17.94 15.69
N ALA A 20 20.81 -18.25 16.72
CA ALA A 20 19.41 -17.83 16.80
C ALA A 20 19.29 -16.30 16.86
N GLY A 21 20.15 -15.62 17.63
CA GLY A 21 20.23 -14.16 17.68
C GLY A 21 20.58 -13.53 16.33
N ALA A 22 21.59 -14.08 15.64
CA ALA A 22 21.97 -13.64 14.29
C ALA A 22 20.84 -13.86 13.27
N ALA A 23 20.16 -15.01 13.32
CA ALA A 23 19.04 -15.30 12.43
C ALA A 23 17.85 -14.35 12.64
N GLN A 24 17.56 -13.95 13.88
CA GLN A 24 16.54 -12.93 14.15
C GLN A 24 16.96 -11.55 13.62
N GLY A 25 18.25 -11.19 13.70
CA GLY A 25 18.79 -9.98 13.10
C GLY A 25 18.63 -9.95 11.58
N VAL A 26 19.08 -11.01 10.91
CA VAL A 26 18.93 -11.18 9.45
C VAL A 26 17.47 -11.12 9.02
N ARG A 27 16.56 -11.78 9.77
CA ARG A 27 15.12 -11.72 9.47
C ARG A 27 14.59 -10.29 9.45
N ARG A 28 14.98 -9.47 10.43
CA ARG A 28 14.52 -8.08 10.53
C ARG A 28 15.06 -7.20 9.41
N GLU A 29 16.30 -7.44 9.01
CA GLU A 29 16.91 -6.75 7.86
C GLU A 29 16.23 -7.14 6.55
N VAL A 30 15.97 -8.44 6.34
CA VAL A 30 15.24 -8.93 5.17
C VAL A 30 13.83 -8.35 5.11
N GLU A 31 13.09 -8.31 6.22
CA GLU A 31 11.75 -7.71 6.27
C GLU A 31 11.77 -6.24 5.87
N THR A 32 12.78 -5.49 6.35
CA THR A 32 12.96 -4.08 6.01
C THR A 32 13.27 -3.90 4.53
N VAL A 33 14.22 -4.69 3.99
CA VAL A 33 14.58 -4.65 2.56
C VAL A 33 13.38 -5.01 1.68
N VAL A 34 12.65 -6.07 2.01
CA VAL A 34 11.46 -6.49 1.26
C VAL A 34 10.40 -5.39 1.27
N LYS A 35 10.14 -4.75 2.41
CA LYS A 35 9.20 -3.63 2.49
C LYS A 35 9.63 -2.47 1.58
N THR A 36 10.90 -2.07 1.63
CA THR A 36 11.43 -1.00 0.77
C THR A 36 11.34 -1.34 -0.71
N GLN A 37 11.59 -2.60 -1.08
CA GLN A 37 11.47 -3.06 -2.47
C GLN A 37 10.00 -3.05 -2.94
N ILE A 38 9.05 -3.45 -2.09
CA ILE A 38 7.61 -3.37 -2.39
C ILE A 38 7.17 -1.90 -2.56
N GLU A 39 7.58 -1.01 -1.66
CA GLU A 39 7.26 0.42 -1.77
C GLU A 39 7.83 1.03 -3.06
N ARG A 40 9.04 0.63 -3.46
CA ARG A 40 9.64 1.05 -4.73
C ARG A 40 8.84 0.52 -5.93
N LEU A 41 8.49 -0.77 -5.92
CA LEU A 41 7.69 -1.37 -6.99
C LEU A 41 6.31 -0.68 -7.12
N LEU A 42 5.64 -0.39 -6.01
CA LEU A 42 4.35 0.32 -6.02
C LEU A 42 4.47 1.74 -6.58
N ARG A 43 5.60 2.43 -6.32
CA ARG A 43 5.91 3.71 -6.95
C ARG A 43 6.19 3.57 -8.45
N ASP A 44 6.95 2.56 -8.85
CA ASP A 44 7.32 2.31 -10.25
C ASP A 44 6.14 1.84 -11.11
N LEU A 45 5.09 1.26 -10.50
CA LEU A 45 3.88 0.79 -11.18
C LEU A 45 2.81 1.88 -11.37
N ASP A 46 3.11 3.15 -11.05
CA ASP A 46 2.19 4.29 -11.16
C ASP A 46 0.80 4.00 -10.53
N VAL A 47 0.81 3.36 -9.35
CA VAL A 47 -0.44 2.97 -8.68
C VAL A 47 -1.16 4.20 -8.15
N VAL A 48 -2.40 4.40 -8.59
CA VAL A 48 -3.26 5.47 -8.10
C VAL A 48 -3.52 5.27 -6.61
N THR A 49 -3.22 6.29 -5.80
CA THR A 49 -3.49 6.25 -4.37
C THR A 49 -4.99 6.24 -4.10
N ARG A 50 -5.39 5.76 -2.92
CA ARG A 50 -6.81 5.77 -2.53
C ARG A 50 -7.37 7.19 -2.54
N GLU A 51 -6.58 8.13 -2.05
CA GLU A 51 -6.92 9.54 -1.92
C GLU A 51 -7.14 10.18 -3.30
N GLU A 52 -6.25 9.94 -4.26
CA GLU A 52 -6.41 10.42 -5.64
C GLU A 52 -7.65 9.81 -6.30
N PHE A 53 -7.88 8.50 -6.11
CA PHE A 53 -9.06 7.83 -6.64
C PHE A 53 -10.36 8.43 -6.06
N GLU A 54 -10.40 8.65 -4.75
CA GLU A 54 -11.56 9.22 -4.08
C GLU A 54 -11.82 10.67 -4.52
N ALA A 55 -10.77 11.48 -4.69
CA ALA A 55 -10.88 12.84 -5.21
C ALA A 55 -11.44 12.88 -6.64
N VAL A 56 -10.94 12.03 -7.55
CA VAL A 56 -11.46 11.95 -8.93
C VAL A 56 -12.88 11.41 -8.95
N ARG A 57 -13.21 10.45 -8.09
CA ARG A 57 -14.58 9.93 -7.96
C ARG A 57 -15.56 11.01 -7.55
N GLU A 58 -15.21 11.84 -6.56
CA GLU A 58 -16.03 12.97 -6.13
C GLU A 58 -16.22 13.99 -7.25
N MET A 59 -15.13 14.38 -7.92
CA MET A 59 -15.18 15.28 -9.07
C MET A 59 -16.08 14.74 -10.18
N ALA A 60 -16.00 13.44 -10.48
CA ALA A 60 -16.83 12.81 -11.49
C ALA A 60 -18.32 12.81 -11.13
N LEU A 61 -18.66 12.65 -9.83
CA LEU A 61 -20.03 12.76 -9.35
C LEU A 61 -20.57 14.18 -9.54
N ILE A 62 -19.82 15.19 -9.10
CA ILE A 62 -20.20 16.61 -9.25
C ILE A 62 -20.39 16.96 -10.72
N ALA A 63 -19.45 16.57 -11.58
CA ALA A 63 -19.54 16.82 -13.01
C ALA A 63 -20.77 16.18 -13.66
N ARG A 64 -21.18 14.98 -13.20
CA ARG A 64 -22.40 14.33 -13.68
C ARG A 64 -23.64 15.09 -13.25
N GLU A 65 -23.72 15.52 -11.99
CA GLU A 65 -24.84 16.33 -11.51
C GLU A 65 -24.95 17.68 -12.24
N GLU A 66 -23.83 18.32 -12.53
CA GLU A 66 -23.80 19.56 -13.31
C GLU A 66 -24.24 19.33 -14.76
N ASN A 67 -23.80 18.24 -15.38
CA ASN A 67 -24.23 17.86 -16.73
C ASN A 67 -25.75 17.64 -16.79
N ASP A 68 -26.34 16.94 -15.81
CA ASP A 68 -27.78 16.71 -15.77
C ASP A 68 -28.56 18.04 -15.64
N LYS A 69 -28.07 18.97 -14.82
CA LYS A 69 -28.64 20.34 -14.70
C LYS A 69 -28.53 21.12 -16.01
N LEU A 70 -27.38 21.06 -16.68
CA LEU A 70 -27.17 21.73 -17.96
C LEU A 70 -28.05 21.13 -19.06
N ALA A 71 -28.18 19.81 -19.13
CA ALA A 71 -29.05 19.12 -20.07
C ALA A 71 -30.52 19.53 -19.89
N ALA A 72 -31.00 19.60 -18.65
CA ALA A 72 -32.36 20.08 -18.35
C ALA A 72 -32.58 21.53 -18.79
N ARG A 73 -31.60 22.41 -18.56
CA ARG A 73 -31.66 23.81 -19.01
C ARG A 73 -31.66 23.92 -20.53
N LEU A 74 -30.83 23.12 -21.21
CA LEU A 74 -30.75 23.09 -22.67
C LEU A 74 -32.09 22.65 -23.26
N ALA A 75 -32.68 21.56 -22.78
CA ALA A 75 -33.99 21.08 -23.23
C ALA A 75 -35.08 22.14 -23.07
N ALA A 76 -35.10 22.86 -21.94
CA ALA A 76 -36.06 23.95 -21.72
C ALA A 76 -35.87 25.13 -22.68
N ILE A 77 -34.63 25.43 -23.07
CA ILE A 77 -34.33 26.48 -24.07
C ILE A 77 -34.73 26.00 -25.46
N GLU A 78 -34.36 24.78 -25.84
CA GLU A 78 -34.70 24.17 -27.14
C GLU A 78 -36.22 24.11 -27.34
N GLU A 79 -36.98 23.75 -26.31
CA GLU A 79 -38.44 23.77 -26.37
C GLU A 79 -39.00 25.18 -26.59
N ARG A 80 -38.39 26.20 -25.99
CA ARG A 80 -38.81 27.60 -26.20
C ARG A 80 -38.49 28.09 -27.60
N LEU A 81 -37.36 27.67 -28.18
CA LEU A 81 -36.94 28.06 -29.52
C LEU A 81 -37.71 27.31 -30.62
N GLY A 82 -38.04 26.03 -30.41
CA GLY A 82 -38.83 25.23 -31.35
C GLY A 82 -40.34 25.51 -31.35
N LYS A 83 -40.82 26.38 -30.45
CA LYS A 83 -42.21 26.87 -30.39
C LYS A 83 -42.43 28.20 -31.13
N SER A 84 -41.49 28.63 -31.97
CA SER A 84 -41.67 29.74 -32.94
C SER A 84 -41.70 29.23 -34.36
#